data_AF-A0A177SCH8-F1
#
_entry.id   AF-A0A177SCH8-F1
#
_cell.length_a   1.000
_cell.length_b   1.000
_cell.length_c   1.000
_cell.angle_alpha   90.00
_cell.angle_beta   90.00
_cell.angle_gamma   90.00
#
_symmetry.space_group_name_H-M   'P 1'
#
loop_
_entity.id
_entity.type
_entity.pdbx_description
1 polymer ?
#
loop_
_entity_poly.entity_id
_entity_poly.type
_entity_poly.pdbx_seq_one_letter_code
_entity_poly.pdbx_strand_id
1 'polypeptide(L)'
;MSAVKRTALVTGASRGIGLAIATLALLTSASALAVTSQQPVEVRAYHYGMPLDATKVLTSEVPDTVLCQVVEARMTYLDSRGNVEAITYRALSKACSNS
;
A
#
# COMPACT_ATOMS: atom_id res chain seq x y z
N MET A 1 -28.28 2.63 13.12
CA MET A 1 -28.85 3.89 13.64
C MET A 1 -28.04 5.04 13.08
N SER A 2 -28.51 5.67 11.99
CA SER A 2 -28.05 7.00 11.56
C SER A 2 -29.18 7.61 10.76
N ALA A 3 -29.69 8.73 11.27
CA ALA A 3 -30.90 9.38 10.84
C ALA A 3 -30.70 10.04 9.46
N VAL A 4 -31.45 9.57 8.46
CA VAL A 4 -31.66 10.30 7.21
C VAL A 4 -32.49 11.53 7.54
N LYS A 5 -31.84 12.69 7.68
CA LYS A 5 -32.51 13.96 7.91
C LYS A 5 -33.20 14.36 6.61
N ARG A 6 -34.50 14.07 6.53
CA ARG A 6 -35.40 14.60 5.51
C ARG A 6 -35.53 16.10 5.74
N THR A 7 -34.97 16.90 4.84
CA THR A 7 -35.29 18.34 4.77
C THR A 7 -36.26 18.51 3.60
N ALA A 8 -37.51 18.76 3.95
CA ALA A 8 -38.60 19.00 3.02
C ALA A 8 -38.61 20.46 2.52
N LEU A 9 -39.12 20.61 1.29
CA LEU A 9 -39.86 21.74 0.71
C LEU A 9 -39.32 23.17 0.85
N VAL A 10 -39.22 23.88 -0.28
CA VAL A 10 -40.17 24.98 -0.56
C VAL A 10 -40.52 25.00 -2.06
N THR A 11 -41.81 24.85 -2.32
CA THR A 11 -42.53 25.03 -3.59
C THR A 11 -42.82 26.52 -3.82
N GLY A 12 -42.97 26.97 -5.07
CA GLY A 12 -43.82 28.13 -5.38
C GLY A 12 -43.21 29.18 -6.31
N ALA A 13 -43.76 29.24 -7.52
CA ALA A 13 -43.55 30.29 -8.51
C ALA A 13 -44.31 31.58 -8.16
N SER A 14 -43.74 32.76 -8.44
CA SER A 14 -44.51 33.97 -8.80
C SER A 14 -43.60 35.06 -9.40
N ARG A 15 -44.16 35.77 -10.38
CA ARG A 15 -43.53 36.76 -11.26
C ARG A 15 -43.25 38.06 -10.48
N GLY A 16 -42.05 38.62 -10.60
CA GLY A 16 -41.75 39.95 -10.04
C GLY A 16 -40.31 40.36 -10.30
N ILE A 17 -40.13 41.49 -10.98
CA ILE A 17 -38.85 42.12 -11.32
C ILE A 17 -38.10 42.48 -10.04
N GLY A 18 -36.90 41.95 -9.87
CA GLY A 18 -36.03 42.26 -8.73
C GLY A 18 -34.58 41.90 -9.06
N LEU A 19 -33.72 42.91 -9.03
CA LEU A 19 -32.28 42.87 -9.32
C LEU A 19 -31.59 41.76 -8.49
N ALA A 20 -31.14 40.69 -9.14
CA ALA A 20 -30.48 39.56 -8.48
C ALA A 20 -29.03 39.44 -8.93
N ILE A 21 -28.12 39.66 -7.98
CA ILE A 21 -26.68 39.54 -8.11
C ILE A 21 -26.36 38.07 -8.45
N ALA A 22 -25.85 37.84 -9.67
CA ALA A 22 -25.46 36.50 -10.12
C ALA A 22 -24.16 36.08 -9.42
N THR A 23 -24.26 35.41 -8.28
CA THR A 23 -23.12 34.78 -7.61
C THR A 23 -22.76 33.49 -8.36
N LEU A 24 -21.71 33.57 -9.18
CA LEU A 24 -21.16 32.43 -9.91
C LEU A 24 -20.44 31.50 -8.92
N ALA A 25 -21.14 30.48 -8.43
CA ALA A 25 -20.54 29.44 -7.59
C ALA A 25 -19.67 28.52 -8.44
N LEU A 26 -18.34 28.67 -8.36
CA LEU A 26 -17.39 27.71 -8.92
C LEU A 26 -17.40 26.44 -8.06
N LEU A 27 -17.94 25.33 -8.59
CA LEU A 27 -17.79 24.01 -7.97
C LEU A 27 -16.43 23.43 -8.38
N THR A 28 -15.41 23.62 -7.55
CA THR A 28 -14.13 22.91 -7.70
C THR A 28 -14.22 21.55 -7.01
N SER A 29 -14.24 20.47 -7.79
CA SER A 29 -14.16 19.10 -7.28
C SER A 29 -12.70 18.75 -6.96
N ALA A 30 -12.31 18.83 -5.69
CA ALA A 30 -11.04 18.33 -5.21
C ALA A 30 -11.04 16.79 -5.19
N SER A 31 -10.28 16.15 -6.07
CA SER A 31 -10.02 14.71 -6.00
C SER A 31 -8.94 14.47 -4.96
N ALA A 32 -9.29 13.83 -3.84
CA ALA A 32 -8.32 13.43 -2.83
C ALA A 32 -7.52 12.22 -3.35
N LEU A 33 -6.23 12.42 -3.62
CA LEU A 33 -5.29 11.33 -3.85
C LEU A 33 -5.00 10.67 -2.50
N ALA A 34 -5.42 9.42 -2.31
CA ALA A 34 -5.03 8.64 -1.15
C ALA A 34 -3.56 8.23 -1.30
N VAL A 35 -2.67 8.86 -0.53
CA VAL A 35 -1.29 8.39 -0.37
C VAL A 35 -1.32 7.25 0.64
N THR A 36 -1.09 6.02 0.18
CA THR A 36 -0.86 4.90 1.09
C THR A 36 0.58 4.98 1.61
N SER A 37 0.74 5.39 2.86
CA SER A 37 2.03 5.28 3.55
C SER A 37 2.23 3.82 3.94
N GLN A 38 2.99 3.08 3.13
CA GLN A 38 3.43 1.73 3.48
C GLN A 38 4.38 1.84 4.68
N GLN A 39 3.97 1.34 5.84
CA GLN A 39 4.90 1.23 6.96
C GLN A 39 6.04 0.29 6.57
N PRO A 40 7.28 0.58 7.02
CA PRO A 40 8.40 -0.32 6.81
C PRO A 40 8.09 -1.70 7.41
N VAL A 41 8.23 -2.75 6.59
CA VAL A 41 8.11 -4.14 7.07
C VAL A 41 9.34 -4.45 7.93
N GLU A 42 9.10 -4.89 9.17
CA GLU A 42 10.15 -5.33 10.08
C GLU A 42 10.88 -6.55 9.49
N VAL A 43 12.22 -6.54 9.55
CA VAL A 43 13.05 -7.61 9.00
C VAL A 43 13.63 -8.44 10.13
N ARG A 44 13.44 -9.75 10.07
CA ARG A 44 13.88 -10.69 11.12
C ARG A 44 14.88 -11.70 10.57
N ALA A 45 15.88 -12.08 11.36
CA ALA A 45 16.80 -13.14 10.96
C ALA A 45 16.09 -14.50 10.98
N TYR A 46 16.17 -15.24 9.88
CA TYR A 46 15.67 -16.60 9.78
C TYR A 46 16.80 -17.60 9.99
N HIS A 47 16.53 -18.58 10.84
CA HIS A 47 17.42 -19.70 11.10
C HIS A 47 16.92 -20.94 10.35
N TYR A 48 17.83 -21.56 9.59
CA TYR A 48 17.54 -22.76 8.82
C TYR A 48 16.96 -23.88 9.70
N GLY A 49 15.91 -24.52 9.20
CA GLY A 49 15.21 -25.60 9.90
C GLY A 49 14.05 -25.13 10.78
N MET A 50 13.89 -23.82 11.02
CA MET A 50 12.67 -23.30 11.64
C MET A 50 11.50 -23.37 10.65
N PRO A 51 10.27 -23.60 11.11
CA PRO A 51 9.09 -23.46 10.27
C PRO A 51 8.98 -22.03 9.73
N LEU A 52 8.71 -21.88 8.43
CA LEU A 52 8.44 -20.60 7.78
C LEU A 52 7.07 -20.68 7.12
N ASP A 53 6.13 -19.83 7.56
CA ASP A 53 4.79 -19.75 6.99
C ASP A 53 4.77 -18.86 5.75
N ALA A 54 5.51 -19.25 4.70
CA ALA A 54 5.57 -18.50 3.45
C ALA A 54 4.63 -19.10 2.41
N THR A 55 3.55 -18.39 2.07
CA THR A 55 2.61 -18.78 1.03
C THR A 55 3.06 -18.30 -0.35
N LYS A 56 3.62 -17.09 -0.45
CA LYS A 56 4.13 -16.54 -1.71
C LYS A 56 5.35 -15.67 -1.49
N VAL A 57 6.42 -15.91 -2.23
CA VAL A 57 7.57 -14.99 -2.27
C VAL A 57 7.22 -13.76 -3.09
N LEU A 58 7.45 -12.57 -2.53
CA LEU A 58 7.22 -11.28 -3.18
C LEU A 58 8.53 -10.74 -3.78
N THR A 59 9.60 -10.73 -2.97
CA THR A 59 10.95 -10.37 -3.43
C THR A 59 11.98 -11.30 -2.79
N SER A 60 13.08 -11.53 -3.50
CA SER A 60 14.26 -12.21 -2.96
C SER A 60 15.48 -11.52 -3.53
N GLU A 61 16.26 -10.90 -2.64
CA GLU A 61 17.45 -10.14 -2.97
C GLU A 61 18.66 -10.87 -2.41
N VAL A 62 19.49 -11.38 -3.32
CA VAL A 62 20.83 -11.89 -2.98
C VAL A 62 21.83 -10.83 -3.47
N PRO A 63 22.65 -10.24 -2.58
CA PRO A 63 23.64 -9.26 -2.97
C PRO A 63 24.57 -9.79 -4.07
N ASP A 64 24.84 -8.94 -5.06
CA ASP A 64 25.82 -9.26 -6.09
C ASP A 64 27.23 -9.06 -5.52
N THR A 65 28.08 -10.08 -5.69
CA THR A 65 29.47 -10.05 -5.25
C THR A 65 30.38 -10.55 -6.34
N VAL A 66 31.64 -10.11 -6.35
CA VAL A 66 32.64 -10.58 -7.32
C VAL A 66 33.08 -12.02 -7.04
N LEU A 67 33.16 -12.40 -5.76
CA LEU A 67 33.59 -13.73 -5.32
C LEU A 67 32.40 -14.66 -5.09
N CYS A 68 32.59 -15.95 -5.34
CA CYS A 68 31.68 -16.99 -4.88
C CYS A 68 31.83 -17.16 -3.36
N GLN A 69 30.83 -16.73 -2.60
CA GLN A 69 30.85 -16.73 -1.15
C GLN A 69 29.43 -16.76 -0.57
N VAL A 70 29.32 -17.06 0.73
CA VAL A 70 28.06 -16.96 1.45
C VAL A 70 27.78 -15.51 1.82
N VAL A 71 26.61 -15.00 1.48
CA VAL A 71 26.14 -13.63 1.71
C VAL A 71 24.82 -13.63 2.48
N GLU A 72 24.48 -12.50 3.10
CA GLU A 72 23.16 -12.29 3.68
C GLU A 72 22.18 -11.85 2.59
N ALA A 73 21.20 -12.71 2.32
CA ALA A 73 20.09 -12.44 1.42
C ALA A 73 18.87 -11.95 2.21
N ARG A 74 18.02 -11.17 1.54
CA ARG A 74 16.72 -10.72 2.06
C ARG A 74 15.60 -11.34 1.25
N MET A 75 14.53 -11.77 1.92
CA MET A 75 13.31 -12.22 1.25
C MET A 75 12.10 -11.56 1.90
N THR A 76 11.23 -11.03 1.05
CA THR A 76 9.91 -10.54 1.44
C THR A 76 8.86 -11.52 0.93
N TYR A 77 7.90 -11.91 1.77
CA TYR A 77 6.90 -12.92 1.42
C TYR A 77 5.53 -12.59 2.03
N LEU A 78 4.50 -13.26 1.50
CA LEU A 78 3.14 -13.26 2.03
C LEU A 78 2.95 -14.48 2.92
N ASP A 79 2.51 -14.27 4.16
CA ASP A 79 2.17 -15.37 5.07
C ASP A 79 0.77 -15.96 4.77
N SER A 80 0.41 -17.07 5.44
CA SER A 80 -0.92 -17.70 5.23
C SER A 80 -2.10 -16.84 5.69
N ARG A 81 -1.84 -15.79 6.47
CA ARG A 81 -2.84 -14.82 6.97
C ARG A 81 -2.95 -13.59 6.07
N GLY A 82 -2.13 -13.49 5.02
CA GLY A 82 -2.11 -12.36 4.09
C GLY A 82 -1.23 -11.19 4.52
N ASN A 83 -0.37 -11.35 5.53
CA ASN A 83 0.58 -10.32 5.95
C ASN A 83 1.85 -10.36 5.10
N VAL A 84 2.43 -9.19 4.86
CA VAL A 84 3.76 -9.06 4.25
C VAL A 84 4.80 -9.11 5.35
N GLU A 85 5.68 -10.09 5.29
CA GLU A 85 6.77 -10.31 6.25
C GLU A 85 8.11 -10.29 5.51
N ALA A 86 9.20 -9.93 6.22
CA ALA A 86 10.54 -9.91 5.66
C ALA A 86 11.54 -10.64 6.57
N ILE A 87 12.42 -11.42 5.94
CA ILE A 87 13.50 -12.13 6.63
C ILE A 87 14.86 -11.91 5.98
N THR A 88 15.92 -12.09 6.77
CA THR A 88 17.29 -12.30 6.26
C THR A 88 17.76 -13.73 6.50
N TYR A 89 18.57 -14.25 5.59
CA TYR A 89 19.11 -15.61 5.65
C TYR A 89 20.43 -15.69 4.86
N ARG A 90 21.24 -16.73 5.10
CA ARG A 90 22.54 -16.89 4.44
C ARG A 90 22.41 -17.69 3.15
N ALA A 91 22.74 -17.13 1.99
CA ALA A 91 22.70 -17.81 0.70
C ALA A 91 24.05 -17.74 -0.01
N LEU A 92 24.28 -18.58 -1.03
CA LEU A 92 25.42 -18.40 -1.94
C LEU A 92 25.18 -17.18 -2.83
N SER A 93 26.24 -16.40 -3.08
CA SER A 93 26.19 -15.30 -4.02
C SER A 93 25.95 -15.80 -5.46
N LYS A 94 25.41 -14.92 -6.32
CA LYS A 94 25.19 -15.25 -7.74
C LYS A 94 26.50 -15.56 -8.49
N ALA A 95 27.65 -15.10 -8.01
CA ALA A 95 28.94 -15.46 -8.59
C ALA A 95 29.23 -16.97 -8.54
N CYS A 96 28.58 -17.72 -7.64
CA CYS A 96 28.73 -19.18 -7.56
C CYS A 96 28.00 -19.94 -8.68
N SER A 97 27.06 -19.33 -9.41
CA SER A 97 26.29 -20.01 -10.47
C SER A 97 26.93 -19.92 -11.88
N ASN A 98 28.02 -19.16 -12.03
CA ASN A 98 28.72 -18.96 -13.30
C ASN A 98 29.94 -19.89 -13.49
N SER A 99 29.91 -21.08 -12.87
CA SER A 99 31.00 -22.06 -12.95
C SER A 99 30.94 -22.92 -14.20
#